data_AF-A0A0J7KLI1-F1
#
_entry.id   AF-A0A0J7KLI1-F1
#
_cell.length_a   1.000
_cell.length_b   1.000
_cell.length_c   1.000
_cell.angle_alpha   90.00
_cell.angle_beta   90.00
_cell.angle_gamma   90.00
#
_symmetry.space_group_name_H-M   'P 1'
#
loop_
_entity.id
_entity.type
_entity.pdbx_description
1 polymer ?
#
loop_
_entity_poly.entity_id
_entity_poly.type
_entity_poly.pdbx_seq_one_letter_code
_entity_poly.pdbx_strand_id
1 'polypeptide(L)'
;MMEARSKIDLAKLGISNSRLKQSVTGGILIQIFDKDRAVKADDFASHMDAILGKTGVIIGRPFKCAELRIRGIDVSVSPDEVIEEIAKVGGCRRDEVRTGCIRGAPSGRGSV
;
A
#
# COMPACT_ATOMS: atom_id res chain seq x y z
N MET A 1 15.37 11.60 -9.06
CA MET A 1 14.69 11.32 -10.35
C MET A 1 15.61 11.23 -11.56
N MET A 2 16.59 12.12 -11.72
CA MET A 2 17.54 12.02 -12.86
C MET A 2 18.32 10.70 -12.84
N GLU A 3 18.85 10.30 -11.67
CA GLU A 3 19.50 9.00 -11.48
C GLU A 3 18.57 7.81 -11.74
N ALA A 4 17.31 7.92 -11.32
CA ALA A 4 16.31 6.88 -11.52
C ALA A 4 16.01 6.68 -13.01
N ARG A 5 15.83 7.78 -13.76
CA ARG A 5 15.59 7.75 -15.20
C ARG A 5 16.78 7.20 -15.98
N SER A 6 18.01 7.44 -15.51
CA SER A 6 19.23 6.92 -16.15
C SER A 6 19.50 5.45 -15.84
N LYS A 7 19.04 4.95 -14.69
CA LYS A 7 19.32 3.57 -14.23
C LYS A 7 18.17 2.59 -14.44
N ILE A 8 16.95 3.07 -14.73
CA ILE A 8 15.75 2.24 -14.83
C ILE A 8 15.24 2.19 -16.26
N ASP A 9 15.44 1.04 -16.89
CA ASP A 9 14.87 0.72 -18.20
C ASP A 9 13.45 0.17 -18.06
N LEU A 10 12.45 1.01 -18.38
CA LEU A 10 11.03 0.61 -18.36
C LEU A 10 10.73 -0.56 -19.31
N ALA A 11 11.44 -0.65 -20.43
CA ALA A 11 11.31 -1.74 -21.40
C ALA A 11 11.74 -3.09 -20.82
N LYS A 12 12.80 -3.13 -19.98
CA LYS A 12 13.26 -4.36 -19.31
C LYS A 12 12.30 -4.82 -18.22
N LEU A 13 11.60 -3.89 -17.58
CA LEU A 13 10.55 -4.17 -16.61
C LEU A 13 9.21 -4.52 -17.29
N GLY A 14 9.20 -4.62 -18.63
CA GLY A 14 8.02 -4.95 -19.41
C GLY A 14 6.94 -3.87 -19.36
N ILE A 15 7.25 -2.64 -18.95
CA ILE A 15 6.28 -1.55 -18.83
C ILE A 15 6.15 -0.87 -20.19
N SER A 16 5.07 -1.21 -20.91
CA SER A 16 4.80 -0.69 -22.26
C SER A 16 4.25 0.74 -22.24
N ASN A 17 3.39 1.04 -21.26
CA ASN A 17 2.74 2.34 -21.17
C ASN A 17 2.72 2.83 -19.72
N SER A 18 3.41 3.94 -19.47
CA SER A 18 3.43 4.60 -18.16
C SER A 18 3.20 6.10 -18.28
N ARG A 19 2.59 6.68 -17.25
CA ARG A 19 2.35 8.13 -17.15
C ARG A 19 2.88 8.65 -15.84
N LEU A 20 3.70 9.70 -15.94
CA LEU A 20 4.16 10.49 -14.82
C LEU A 20 3.19 11.64 -14.57
N LYS A 21 2.83 11.86 -13.31
CA LYS A 21 2.01 13.00 -12.88
C LYS A 21 2.61 13.58 -11.60
N GLN A 22 2.65 14.91 -11.51
CA GLN A 22 2.96 15.56 -10.24
C GLN A 22 1.76 15.46 -9.29
N SER A 23 2.01 14.98 -8.08
CA SER A 23 1.00 14.91 -7.02
C SER A 23 0.85 16.28 -6.35
N VAL A 24 -0.30 16.50 -5.71
CA VAL A 24 -0.59 17.75 -4.98
C VAL A 24 0.38 17.98 -3.82
N THR A 25 0.89 16.90 -3.22
CA THR A 25 1.89 16.94 -2.14
C THR A 25 3.31 17.21 -2.63
N GLY A 26 3.50 17.49 -3.94
CA GLY A 26 4.80 17.74 -4.55
C GLY A 26 5.60 16.48 -4.91
N GLY A 27 5.13 15.30 -4.53
CA GLY A 27 5.68 14.01 -4.96
C GLY A 27 5.34 13.68 -6.42
N ILE A 28 5.89 12.58 -6.93
CA ILE A 28 5.67 12.11 -8.30
C ILE A 28 4.88 10.80 -8.28
N LEU A 29 3.77 10.77 -9.00
CA LEU A 29 2.94 9.59 -9.20
C LEU A 29 3.27 8.96 -10.56
N ILE A 30 3.59 7.67 -10.54
CA ILE A 30 3.88 6.88 -11.73
C ILE A 30 2.76 5.87 -11.91
N GLN A 31 2.01 6.00 -13.00
CA GLN A 31 0.90 5.10 -13.34
C GLN A 31 1.34 4.11 -14.41
N ILE A 32 1.01 2.84 -14.23
CA ILE A 32 1.30 1.74 -15.16
C ILE A 32 -0.04 1.23 -15.72
N PHE A 33 -0.18 1.18 -17.05
CA PHE A 33 -1.44 0.85 -17.72
C PHE A 33 -1.52 -0.60 -18.27
N ASP A 34 -0.60 -1.46 -17.87
CA ASP A 34 -0.52 -2.82 -18.39
C ASP A 34 -1.55 -3.79 -17.73
N LYS A 35 -1.76 -4.96 -18.35
CA LYS A 35 -2.65 -6.01 -17.81
C LYS A 35 -2.20 -6.49 -16.43
N ASP A 36 -0.90 -6.68 -16.23
CA ASP A 36 -0.29 -7.10 -14.94
C ASP A 36 0.21 -5.90 -14.13
N ARG A 37 -0.53 -4.79 -14.16
CA ARG A 37 -0.15 -3.52 -13.51
C ARG A 37 0.27 -3.66 -12.05
N ALA A 38 -0.34 -4.56 -11.29
CA ALA A 38 -0.06 -4.73 -9.86
C ALA A 38 1.35 -5.30 -9.64
N VAL A 39 1.66 -6.41 -10.32
CA VAL A 39 2.97 -7.08 -10.23
C VAL A 39 4.07 -6.17 -10.75
N LYS A 40 3.85 -5.56 -11.92
CA LYS A 40 4.84 -4.62 -12.51
C LYS A 40 5.06 -3.38 -11.65
N ALA A 41 4.03 -2.87 -10.97
CA ALA A 41 4.17 -1.75 -10.05
C ALA A 41 4.98 -2.13 -8.81
N ASP A 42 4.78 -3.34 -8.29
CA ASP A 42 5.54 -3.85 -7.14
C ASP A 42 7.01 -4.05 -7.52
N ASP A 43 7.30 -4.70 -8.65
CA ASP A 43 8.66 -4.89 -9.16
C ASP A 43 9.37 -3.56 -9.41
N PHE A 44 8.65 -2.60 -10.01
CA PHE A 44 9.18 -1.26 -10.27
C PHE A 44 9.46 -0.49 -8.98
N ALA A 45 8.58 -0.59 -7.97
CA ALA A 45 8.79 0.01 -6.66
C ALA A 45 10.02 -0.58 -5.96
N SER A 46 10.21 -1.90 -5.99
CA SER A 46 11.39 -2.57 -5.44
C SER A 46 12.69 -2.14 -6.13
N HIS A 47 12.69 -2.01 -7.46
CA HIS A 47 13.87 -1.52 -8.19
C HIS A 47 14.18 -0.06 -7.89
N MET A 48 13.15 0.77 -7.79
CA MET A 48 13.29 2.17 -7.36
C MET A 48 13.90 2.25 -5.96
N ASP A 49 13.46 1.40 -5.03
CA ASP A 49 13.90 1.42 -3.64
C ASP A 49 15.37 0.99 -3.51
N ALA A 50 15.77 -0.04 -4.27
CA ALA A 50 17.17 -0.46 -4.35
C ALA A 50 18.11 0.67 -4.83
N ILE A 51 17.65 1.56 -5.71
CA ILE A 51 18.46 2.64 -6.29
C ILE A 51 18.40 3.91 -5.44
N LEU A 52 17.21 4.30 -4.98
CA LEU A 52 16.94 5.62 -4.37
C LEU A 52 16.70 5.56 -2.87
N GLY A 53 16.54 4.38 -2.27
CA GLY A 53 16.26 4.23 -0.83
C GLY A 53 17.36 4.82 0.05
N LYS A 54 18.61 4.85 -0.45
CA LYS A 54 19.76 5.48 0.24
C LYS A 54 19.76 7.01 0.15
N THR A 55 18.95 7.58 -0.74
CA THR A 55 18.91 9.03 -1.02
C THR A 55 17.77 9.73 -0.24
N GLY A 56 17.12 9.01 0.70
CA GLY A 56 16.03 9.54 1.52
C GLY A 56 14.71 9.72 0.76
N VAL A 57 14.57 9.12 -0.43
CA VAL A 57 13.33 9.17 -1.21
C VAL A 57 12.39 8.09 -0.71
N ILE A 58 11.17 8.48 -0.33
CA ILE A 58 10.13 7.53 0.07
C ILE A 58 9.42 7.03 -1.18
N ILE A 59 9.49 5.72 -1.42
CA ILE A 59 8.79 5.07 -2.53
C ILE A 59 7.57 4.35 -1.96
N GLY A 60 6.39 4.90 -2.26
CA GLY A 60 5.12 4.32 -1.88
C GLY A 60 4.45 3.62 -3.07
N ARG A 61 3.77 2.50 -2.80
CA ARG A 61 2.83 1.85 -3.72
C ARG A 61 1.40 2.26 -3.33
N PRO A 62 0.80 3.29 -3.96
CA PRO A 62 -0.57 3.68 -3.65
C PRO A 62 -1.56 2.63 -4.18
N PHE A 63 -2.45 2.18 -3.30
CA PHE A 63 -3.56 1.29 -3.64
C PHE A 63 -4.88 1.93 -3.22
N LYS A 64 -5.99 1.46 -3.80
CA LYS A 64 -7.33 1.89 -3.37
C LYS A 64 -7.65 1.19 -2.06
N CYS A 65 -7.94 1.97 -1.02
CA CYS A 65 -8.38 1.46 0.28
C CYS A 65 -9.88 1.73 0.46
N ALA A 66 -10.51 0.95 1.33
CA ALA A 66 -11.84 1.22 1.87
C ALA A 66 -11.75 1.36 3.39
N GLU A 67 -12.61 2.20 3.96
CA GLU A 67 -12.75 2.30 5.42
C GLU A 67 -13.85 1.32 5.88
N LEU A 68 -13.54 0.57 6.93
CA LEU A 68 -14.46 -0.38 7.56
C LEU A 68 -14.66 0.00 9.01
N ARG A 69 -15.89 -0.19 9.51
CA ARG A 69 -16.19 -0.08 10.93
C ARG A 69 -16.75 -1.40 11.44
N ILE A 70 -16.06 -1.98 12.40
CA ILE A 70 -16.42 -3.27 12.99
C ILE A 70 -16.98 -3.01 14.40
N ARG A 71 -18.09 -3.66 14.73
CA ARG A 71 -18.75 -3.55 16.03
C ARG A 71 -19.00 -4.93 16.61
N GLY A 72 -19.17 -5.01 17.92
CA GLY A 72 -19.46 -6.27 18.59
C GLY A 72 -18.21 -7.09 18.90
N ILE A 73 -17.05 -6.44 18.95
CA ILE A 73 -15.76 -7.07 19.23
C ILE A 73 -15.73 -7.48 20.70
N ASP A 74 -15.35 -8.72 21.00
CA ASP A 74 -15.24 -9.18 22.39
C ASP A 74 -14.01 -8.54 23.08
N VAL A 75 -14.04 -8.43 24.41
CA VAL A 75 -12.94 -7.82 25.19
C VAL A 75 -11.64 -8.61 25.07
N SER A 76 -11.71 -9.90 24.73
CA SER A 76 -10.55 -10.76 24.52
C SER A 76 -9.80 -10.51 23.20
N VAL A 77 -10.42 -9.83 22.23
CA VAL A 77 -9.87 -9.70 20.88
C VAL A 77 -8.85 -8.57 20.79
N SER A 78 -7.69 -8.87 20.19
CA SER A 78 -6.64 -7.89 19.95
C SER A 78 -6.80 -7.20 18.58
N PRO A 79 -6.27 -5.96 18.40
CA PRO A 79 -6.24 -5.31 17.09
C PRO A 79 -5.49 -6.12 16.02
N ASP A 80 -4.48 -6.89 16.42
CA ASP A 80 -3.70 -7.74 15.52
C ASP A 80 -4.53 -8.91 14.97
N GLU A 81 -5.35 -9.56 15.80
CA GLU A 81 -6.29 -10.59 15.35
C GLU A 81 -7.30 -10.03 14.33
N VAL A 82 -7.77 -8.80 14.56
CA VAL A 82 -8.66 -8.11 13.61
C VAL A 82 -7.95 -7.87 12.28
N ILE A 83 -6.70 -7.40 12.30
CA ILE A 83 -5.89 -7.18 11.10
C ILE A 83 -5.71 -8.49 10.33
N GLU A 84 -5.33 -9.57 11.02
CA GLU A 84 -5.10 -10.88 10.40
C GLU A 84 -6.35 -11.42 9.73
N GLU A 85 -7.51 -11.37 10.41
CA GLU A 85 -8.74 -11.91 9.84
C GLU A 85 -9.27 -11.03 8.71
N ILE A 86 -9.13 -9.70 8.78
CA ILE A 86 -9.46 -8.80 7.66
C ILE A 86 -8.56 -9.09 6.46
N ALA A 87 -7.25 -9.24 6.66
CA ALA A 87 -6.30 -9.53 5.58
C ALA A 87 -6.64 -10.85 4.90
N LYS A 88 -6.95 -11.88 5.70
CA LYS A 88 -7.35 -13.20 5.23
C LYS A 88 -8.67 -13.19 4.45
N VAL A 89 -9.71 -12.55 4.98
CA VAL A 89 -11.04 -12.47 4.32
C VAL A 89 -10.98 -11.58 3.07
N GLY A 90 -10.23 -10.47 3.15
CA GLY A 90 -10.05 -9.51 2.07
C GLY A 90 -9.07 -9.95 0.98
N GLY A 91 -8.30 -11.01 1.21
CA GLY A 91 -7.25 -11.46 0.30
C GLY A 91 -6.13 -10.44 0.09
N CYS A 92 -5.92 -9.54 1.07
CA CYS A 92 -4.90 -8.50 1.04
C CYS A 92 -3.75 -8.85 1.99
N ARG A 93 -2.61 -8.15 1.84
CA ARG A 93 -1.46 -8.36 2.74
C ARG A 93 -1.75 -7.70 4.08
N ARG A 94 -1.21 -8.26 5.18
CA ARG A 94 -1.31 -7.69 6.54
C ARG A 94 -0.92 -6.21 6.55
N ASP A 95 0.17 -5.87 5.86
CA ASP A 95 0.74 -4.52 5.80
C ASP A 95 -0.15 -3.51 5.04
N GLU A 96 -1.14 -3.99 4.29
CA GLU A 96 -2.10 -3.16 3.56
C GLU A 96 -3.32 -2.79 4.43
N VAL A 97 -3.49 -3.44 5.59
CA VAL A 97 -4.59 -3.18 6.53
C VAL A 97 -4.11 -2.28 7.65
N ARG A 98 -4.82 -1.18 7.88
CA ARG A 98 -4.56 -0.24 8.98
C ARG A 98 -5.75 -0.23 9.91
N THR A 99 -5.49 -0.49 11.18
CA THR A 99 -6.54 -0.57 12.21
C THR A 99 -6.25 0.42 13.33
N GLY A 100 -7.30 1.05 13.85
CA GLY A 100 -7.20 1.90 15.05
C GLY A 100 -7.25 1.09 16.34
N CYS A 101 -7.21 1.75 17.49
CA CYS A 101 -7.44 1.08 18.77
C CYS A 101 -8.90 0.63 18.89
N ILE A 102 -9.14 -0.60 19.36
CA ILE A 102 -10.48 -1.09 19.70
C ILE A 102 -11.00 -0.28 20.89
N ARG A 103 -12.13 0.40 20.70
CA ARG A 103 -12.78 1.19 21.76
C ARG A 103 -13.91 0.39 22.37
N GLY A 104 -13.86 0.18 23.69
CA GLY A 104 -14.94 -0.45 24.43
C GLY A 104 -16.23 0.38 24.40
N ALA A 105 -17.38 -0.29 24.36
CA ALA A 105 -18.69 0.32 24.53
C ALA A 105 -19.32 -0.11 25.87
N PRO A 106 -20.31 0.64 26.41
CA PRO A 106 -21.01 0.29 27.65
C PRO A 106 -21.69 -1.09 27.61
N SER A 107 -21.96 -1.63 26.43
CA SER A 107 -22.50 -2.97 26.23
C SER A 107 -21.50 -4.11 26.48
N GLY A 108 -20.26 -3.79 26.87
CA GLY A 108 -19.18 -4.76 27.06
C GLY A 108 -18.53 -5.25 25.76
N ARG A 109 -18.95 -4.73 24.60
CA ARG A 109 -18.36 -5.06 23.29
C ARG A 109 -17.71 -3.85 22.64
N GLY A 110 -16.55 -4.04 22.05
CA GLY A 110 -15.77 -3.01 21.39
C GLY A 110 -16.20 -2.71 19.95
N SER A 111 -15.63 -1.63 19.43
CA SER A 111 -15.67 -1.28 18.02
C SER A 111 -14.35 -0.68 17.55
N VAL A 112 -14.01 -0.89 16.28
CA VAL A 112 -12.83 -0.33 15.61
C VAL A 112 -13.17 0.18 14.23
#